data_AF-A0A163LS45-F1
#
_entry.id   AF-A0A163LS45-F1
#
_cell.length_a   1.000
_cell.length_b   1.000
_cell.length_c   1.000
_cell.angle_alpha   90.00
_cell.angle_beta   90.00
_cell.angle_gamma   90.00
#
_symmetry.space_group_name_H-M   'P 1'
#
loop_
_entity.id
_entity.type
_entity.pdbx_description
1 polymer ?
#
loop_
_entity_poly.entity_id
_entity_poly.type
_entity_poly.pdbx_seq_one_letter_code
_entity_poly.pdbx_strand_id
1 'polypeptide(L)'
;MTPAEEFTSFIEGDMSDISVMEYNVQVNLSQAQREPAEDKEQAMKDALESAIAGYEQLSMKMEAIEVESDELVKLKQEAIEGFSIYQEYLILNRELIDDPSKDEEMMAKNLEYQRAKGTYQSHLEDLADEYGYSFEQ
;
A
#
# COMPACT_ATOMS: atom_id res chain seq x y z
N MET A 1 18.43 18.52 10.32
CA MET A 1 17.21 17.95 10.95
C MET A 1 17.69 16.83 11.85
N THR A 2 17.09 16.61 13.02
CA THR A 2 17.35 15.40 13.82
C THR A 2 16.58 14.21 13.24
N PRO A 3 17.00 12.95 13.46
CA PRO A 3 16.25 11.78 13.00
C PRO A 3 14.78 11.77 13.46
N ALA A 4 14.52 12.22 14.69
CA ALA A 4 13.16 12.36 15.22
C ALA A 4 12.34 13.45 14.50
N GLU A 5 12.93 14.60 14.18
CA GLU A 5 12.27 15.65 13.39
C GLU A 5 12.00 15.19 11.95
N GLU A 6 12.93 14.43 11.38
CA GLU A 6 12.80 13.85 10.04
C GLU A 6 11.69 12.81 9.99
N PHE A 7 11.64 11.92 10.98
CA PHE A 7 10.57 10.94 11.13
C PHE A 7 9.20 11.62 11.23
N THR A 8 9.05 12.63 12.07
CA THR A 8 7.79 13.38 12.19
C THR A 8 7.41 14.02 10.84
N SER A 9 8.36 14.64 10.14
CA SER A 9 8.09 15.23 8.81
C SER A 9 7.66 14.18 7.79
N PHE A 10 8.31 13.02 7.80
CA PHE A 10 7.99 11.89 6.94
C PHE A 10 6.58 11.35 7.22
N ILE A 11 6.19 11.19 8.49
CA ILE A 11 4.86 10.68 8.87
C ILE A 11 3.75 11.70 8.58
N GLU A 12 3.92 12.94 9.02
CA GLU A 12 2.86 13.96 8.95
C GLU A 12 2.72 14.60 7.56
N GLY A 13 3.81 14.66 6.81
CA GLY A 13 3.84 15.18 5.45
C GLY A 13 3.66 14.07 4.42
N ASP A 14 4.75 13.34 4.17
CA ASP A 14 4.83 12.47 3.00
C ASP A 14 3.89 11.26 3.08
N MET A 15 3.87 10.58 4.24
CA MET A 15 3.02 9.41 4.45
C MET A 15 1.54 9.77 4.56
N SER A 16 1.20 10.98 4.99
CA SER A 16 -0.18 11.48 4.99
C SER A 16 -0.75 11.55 3.56
N ASP A 17 0.02 12.14 2.63
CA ASP A 17 -0.36 12.22 1.22
C ASP A 17 -0.48 10.84 0.57
N ILE A 18 0.46 9.94 0.86
CA ILE A 18 0.44 8.53 0.43
C ILE A 18 -0.80 7.82 0.96
N SER A 19 -1.12 7.99 2.24
CA SER A 19 -2.28 7.36 2.89
C SER A 19 -3.61 7.82 2.28
N VAL A 20 -3.73 9.11 1.95
CA VAL A 20 -4.93 9.64 1.26
C VAL A 20 -5.07 9.03 -0.14
N MET A 21 -3.97 8.92 -0.89
CA MET A 21 -3.99 8.28 -2.20
C MET A 21 -4.38 6.81 -2.12
N GLU A 22 -3.77 6.06 -1.20
CA GLU A 22 -4.10 4.65 -0.97
C GLU A 22 -5.57 4.47 -0.56
N TYR A 23 -6.06 5.32 0.35
CA TYR A 23 -7.47 5.32 0.76
C TYR A 23 -8.42 5.47 -0.44
N ASN A 24 -8.13 6.42 -1.35
CA ASN A 24 -8.97 6.63 -2.54
C ASN A 24 -8.99 5.40 -3.46
N VAL A 25 -7.85 4.71 -3.61
CA VAL A 25 -7.78 3.45 -4.37
C VAL A 25 -8.66 2.38 -3.71
N GLN A 26 -8.57 2.23 -2.39
CA GLN A 26 -9.35 1.25 -1.63
C GLN A 26 -10.86 1.54 -1.65
N VAL A 27 -11.24 2.82 -1.64
CA VAL A 27 -12.64 3.25 -1.77
C VAL A 27 -13.20 2.87 -3.14
N ASN A 28 -12.44 3.07 -4.21
CA ASN A 28 -12.86 2.69 -5.57
C ASN A 28 -13.11 1.17 -5.67
N LEU A 29 -12.15 0.36 -5.22
CA LEU A 29 -12.33 -1.11 -5.15
C LEU A 29 -13.57 -1.51 -4.35
N SER A 30 -13.81 -0.86 -3.20
CA SER A 30 -14.97 -1.11 -2.36
C SER A 30 -16.30 -0.71 -3.01
N GLN A 31 -16.30 0.33 -3.85
CA GLN A 31 -17.48 0.77 -4.60
C GLN A 31 -17.84 -0.22 -5.70
N ALA A 32 -16.86 -0.66 -6.51
CA ALA A 32 -17.07 -1.64 -7.56
C ALA A 32 -17.64 -2.98 -7.03
N GLN A 33 -17.26 -3.40 -5.82
CA GLN A 33 -17.82 -4.60 -5.19
C GLN A 33 -19.32 -4.50 -4.85
N ARG A 34 -19.85 -3.28 -4.75
CA ARG A 34 -21.25 -2.97 -4.39
C ARG A 34 -22.14 -2.74 -5.61
N GLU A 35 -21.58 -2.73 -6.82
CA GLU A 35 -22.35 -2.59 -8.05
C GLU A 35 -23.35 -3.75 -8.25
N PRO A 36 -24.46 -3.52 -8.96
CA PRO A 36 -25.41 -4.57 -9.33
C PRO A 36 -24.73 -5.72 -10.08
N ALA A 37 -25.24 -6.94 -9.93
CA ALA A 37 -24.60 -8.13 -10.50
C ALA A 37 -24.41 -8.09 -12.03
N GLU A 38 -25.25 -7.35 -12.75
CA GLU A 38 -25.16 -7.16 -14.20
C GLU A 38 -23.95 -6.33 -14.64
N ASP A 39 -23.48 -5.41 -13.79
CA ASP A 39 -22.35 -4.50 -14.06
C ASP A 39 -21.10 -4.83 -13.23
N LYS A 40 -21.25 -5.65 -12.17
CA LYS A 40 -20.24 -5.90 -11.14
C LYS A 40 -18.92 -6.45 -11.69
N GLU A 41 -18.96 -7.33 -12.68
CA GLU A 41 -17.74 -7.91 -13.24
C GLU A 41 -16.90 -6.83 -13.94
N GLN A 42 -17.51 -6.07 -14.85
CA GLN A 42 -16.82 -5.00 -15.57
C GLN A 42 -16.37 -3.89 -14.62
N ALA A 43 -17.23 -3.50 -13.67
CA ALA A 43 -16.86 -2.52 -12.65
C ALA A 43 -15.65 -2.98 -11.82
N MET A 44 -15.57 -4.27 -11.46
CA MET A 44 -14.40 -4.79 -10.78
C MET A 44 -13.15 -4.81 -11.66
N LYS A 45 -13.27 -5.16 -12.94
CA LYS A 45 -12.15 -5.12 -13.88
C LYS A 45 -11.57 -3.70 -13.96
N ASP A 46 -12.42 -2.70 -14.17
CA ASP A 46 -12.03 -1.30 -14.27
C ASP A 46 -11.43 -0.77 -12.96
N ALA A 47 -12.03 -1.11 -11.82
CA ALA A 47 -11.52 -0.70 -10.51
C ALA A 47 -10.17 -1.34 -10.17
N LEU A 48 -9.95 -2.61 -10.53
CA LEU A 48 -8.67 -3.29 -10.35
C LEU A 48 -7.59 -2.70 -11.26
N GLU A 49 -7.90 -2.44 -12.53
CA GLU A 49 -6.96 -1.78 -13.46
C GLU A 49 -6.57 -0.38 -12.97
N SER A 50 -7.55 0.39 -12.49
CA SER A 50 -7.28 1.70 -11.85
C SER A 50 -6.46 1.56 -10.56
N ALA A 51 -6.69 0.53 -9.75
CA ALA A 51 -5.96 0.31 -8.52
C ALA A 51 -4.51 -0.11 -8.78
N ILE A 52 -4.27 -0.96 -9.77
CA ILE A 52 -2.92 -1.37 -10.21
C ILE A 52 -2.11 -0.14 -10.61
N ALA A 53 -2.68 0.74 -11.43
CA ALA A 53 -2.05 2.02 -11.79
C ALA A 53 -1.89 2.96 -10.58
N GLY A 54 -2.84 2.96 -9.64
CA GLY A 54 -2.75 3.72 -8.39
C GLY A 54 -1.56 3.31 -7.53
N TYR A 55 -1.32 2.01 -7.36
CA TYR A 55 -0.18 1.49 -6.59
C TYR A 55 1.18 1.70 -7.31
N GLU A 56 1.19 1.76 -8.65
CA GLU A 56 2.37 2.21 -9.40
C GLU A 56 2.72 3.67 -9.02
N GLN A 57 1.72 4.56 -9.01
CA GLN A 57 1.92 5.96 -8.63
C GLN A 57 2.32 6.13 -7.17
N LEU A 58 1.76 5.33 -6.25
CA LEU A 58 2.18 5.30 -4.84
C LEU A 58 3.66 4.92 -4.71
N SER A 59 4.09 3.88 -5.43
CA SER A 59 5.49 3.43 -5.42
C SER A 59 6.42 4.52 -5.96
N MET A 60 6.08 5.15 -7.09
CA MET A 60 6.86 6.27 -7.66
C MET A 60 6.96 7.47 -6.70
N LYS A 61 5.84 7.81 -6.02
CA LYS A 61 5.84 8.88 -5.02
C LYS A 61 6.71 8.55 -3.83
N MET A 62 6.58 7.33 -3.31
CA MET A 62 7.37 6.85 -2.19
C MET A 62 8.87 6.87 -2.51
N GLU A 63 9.24 6.42 -3.71
CA GLU A 63 10.62 6.47 -4.22
C GLU A 63 11.18 7.90 -4.28
N ALA A 64 10.34 8.89 -4.60
CA ALA A 64 10.74 10.29 -4.73
C ALA A 64 10.95 11.03 -3.39
N ILE A 65 10.48 10.48 -2.27
CA ILE A 65 10.70 11.06 -0.93
C ILE A 65 12.18 10.96 -0.58
N GLU A 66 12.83 12.08 -0.30
CA GLU A 66 14.22 12.11 0.17
C GLU A 66 14.25 11.91 1.69
N VAL A 67 14.99 10.89 2.14
CA VAL A 67 15.24 10.60 3.56
C VAL A 67 16.74 10.37 3.75
N GLU A 68 17.27 10.87 4.85
CA GLU A 68 18.69 10.88 5.22
C GLU A 68 19.01 9.82 6.28
N SER A 69 18.10 9.54 7.23
CA SER A 69 18.34 8.54 8.27
C SER A 69 18.30 7.11 7.73
N ASP A 70 19.25 6.26 8.14
CA ASP A 70 19.31 4.84 7.74
C ASP A 70 18.02 4.09 8.11
N GLU A 71 17.40 4.48 9.22
CA GLU A 71 16.14 3.94 9.73
C GLU A 71 14.96 4.26 8.80
N LEU A 72 14.85 5.50 8.34
CA LEU A 72 13.83 5.89 7.36
C LEU A 72 14.10 5.36 5.97
N VAL A 73 15.37 5.23 5.55
CA VAL A 73 15.72 4.56 4.30
C VAL A 73 15.19 3.12 4.30
N LYS A 74 15.37 2.40 5.41
CA LYS A 74 14.85 1.03 5.57
C LYS A 74 13.32 1.01 5.58
N LEU A 75 12.69 1.86 6.39
CA LEU A 75 11.23 1.93 6.48
C LEU A 75 10.59 2.27 5.12
N LYS A 76 11.22 3.18 4.36
CA LYS A 76 10.81 3.54 3.01
C LYS A 76 10.90 2.36 2.05
N GLN A 77 11.99 1.60 2.08
CA GLN A 77 12.16 0.42 1.23
C GLN A 77 11.09 -0.64 1.51
N GLU A 78 10.76 -0.85 2.79
CA GLU A 78 9.72 -1.81 3.19
C GLU A 78 8.33 -1.37 2.72
N ALA A 79 8.02 -0.07 2.74
CA ALA A 79 6.77 0.44 2.17
C ALA A 79 6.70 0.24 0.66
N ILE A 80 7.78 0.52 -0.08
CA ILE A 80 7.87 0.30 -1.53
C ILE A 80 7.68 -1.19 -1.86
N GLU A 81 8.35 -2.07 -1.13
CA GLU A 81 8.19 -3.52 -1.27
C GLU A 81 6.73 -3.93 -1.00
N GLY A 82 6.12 -3.41 0.07
CA GLY A 82 4.71 -3.62 0.39
C GLY A 82 3.76 -3.18 -0.74
N PHE A 83 4.00 -2.01 -1.35
CA PHE A 83 3.22 -1.52 -2.49
C PHE A 83 3.38 -2.41 -3.72
N SER A 84 4.60 -2.86 -4.02
CA SER A 84 4.87 -3.77 -5.13
C SER A 84 4.15 -5.11 -4.95
N ILE A 85 4.26 -5.72 -3.77
CA ILE A 85 3.60 -7.01 -3.46
C ILE A 85 2.07 -6.86 -3.54
N TYR A 86 1.52 -5.75 -3.04
CA TYR A 86 0.08 -5.51 -3.13
C TYR A 86 -0.38 -5.26 -4.57
N GLN A 87 0.41 -4.56 -5.38
CA GLN A 87 0.12 -4.39 -6.80
C GLN A 87 0.07 -5.75 -7.52
N GLU A 88 1.03 -6.64 -7.26
CA GLU A 88 1.02 -8.02 -7.79
C GLU A 88 -0.22 -8.79 -7.35
N TYR A 89 -0.63 -8.64 -6.08
CA TYR A 89 -1.89 -9.20 -5.58
C TYR A 89 -3.12 -8.68 -6.35
N LEU A 90 -3.16 -7.38 -6.67
CA LEU A 90 -4.25 -6.79 -7.46
C LEU A 90 -4.24 -7.29 -8.91
N ILE A 91 -3.06 -7.46 -9.52
CA ILE A 91 -2.91 -8.07 -10.85
C ILE A 91 -3.50 -9.48 -10.85
N LEU A 92 -3.15 -10.31 -9.85
CA LEU A 92 -3.69 -11.66 -9.73
C LEU A 92 -5.21 -11.67 -9.50
N ASN A 93 -5.75 -10.72 -8.73
CA ASN A 93 -7.20 -10.55 -8.60
C ASN A 93 -7.86 -10.18 -9.94
N ARG A 94 -7.20 -9.36 -10.76
CA ARG A 94 -7.71 -8.98 -12.08
C ARG A 94 -7.69 -10.17 -13.05
N GLU A 95 -6.62 -10.95 -13.03
CA GLU A 95 -6.49 -12.18 -13.82
C GLU A 95 -7.52 -13.23 -13.38
N LEU A 96 -7.78 -13.37 -12.07
CA LEU A 96 -8.72 -14.35 -11.51
C LEU A 96 -10.14 -14.21 -12.07
N ILE A 97 -10.56 -13.00 -12.45
CA ILE A 97 -11.88 -12.78 -13.06
C ILE A 97 -12.00 -13.53 -14.39
N ASP A 98 -10.91 -13.59 -15.16
CA ASP A 98 -10.89 -14.25 -16.47
C ASP A 98 -10.33 -15.69 -16.39
N ASP A 99 -9.51 -16.01 -15.39
CA ASP A 99 -8.87 -17.30 -15.16
C ASP A 99 -8.97 -17.75 -13.69
N PRO A 100 -9.98 -18.57 -13.34
CA PRO A 100 -10.15 -19.11 -12.00
C PRO A 100 -8.95 -19.94 -11.47
N SER A 101 -8.02 -20.39 -12.33
CA SER A 101 -6.86 -21.17 -11.88
C SER A 101 -5.83 -20.34 -11.09
N LYS A 102 -5.97 -19.01 -11.12
CA LYS A 102 -5.11 -18.06 -10.39
C LYS A 102 -5.38 -17.99 -8.88
N ASP A 103 -6.40 -18.66 -8.38
CA ASP A 103 -6.85 -18.55 -6.98
C ASP A 103 -5.73 -18.90 -5.98
N GLU A 104 -5.00 -20.00 -6.20
CA GLU A 104 -3.90 -20.40 -5.31
C GLU A 104 -2.73 -19.40 -5.32
N GLU A 105 -2.39 -18.87 -6.49
CA GLU A 105 -1.34 -17.86 -6.66
C GLU A 105 -1.73 -16.54 -5.98
N MET A 106 -2.98 -16.11 -6.17
CA MET A 106 -3.56 -14.92 -5.53
C MET A 106 -3.55 -15.05 -4.00
N MET A 107 -3.96 -16.19 -3.45
CA MET A 107 -3.94 -16.44 -2.01
C MET A 107 -2.51 -16.42 -1.46
N ALA A 108 -1.55 -17.03 -2.15
CA ALA A 108 -0.14 -17.00 -1.74
C ALA A 108 0.41 -15.57 -1.72
N LYS A 109 0.09 -14.77 -2.74
CA LYS A 109 0.52 -13.36 -2.82
C LYS A 109 -0.13 -12.50 -1.74
N ASN A 110 -1.39 -12.73 -1.39
CA ASN A 110 -2.02 -12.06 -0.25
C ASN A 110 -1.28 -12.37 1.07
N LEU A 111 -0.90 -13.63 1.30
CA LEU A 111 -0.15 -14.00 2.50
C LEU A 111 1.24 -13.34 2.55
N GLU A 112 1.90 -13.19 1.40
CA GLU A 112 3.14 -12.43 1.28
C GLU A 112 2.92 -10.96 1.64
N TYR A 113 1.87 -10.33 1.11
CA TYR A 113 1.50 -8.96 1.46
C TYR A 113 1.24 -8.78 2.96
N GLN A 114 0.47 -9.68 3.60
CA GLN A 114 0.20 -9.58 5.05
C GLN A 114 1.49 -9.65 5.88
N ARG A 115 2.49 -10.42 5.44
CA ARG A 115 3.80 -10.47 6.10
C ARG A 115 4.58 -9.18 5.91
N ALA A 116 4.70 -8.69 4.68
CA ALA A 116 5.40 -7.44 4.39
C ALA A 116 4.77 -6.26 5.17
N LYS A 117 3.44 -6.17 5.18
CA LYS A 117 2.70 -5.19 5.97
C LYS A 117 3.01 -5.30 7.46
N GLY A 118 3.02 -6.51 8.02
CA GLY A 118 3.35 -6.72 9.43
C GLY A 118 4.78 -6.29 9.79
N THR A 119 5.74 -6.56 8.91
CA THR A 119 7.14 -6.10 9.08
C THR A 119 7.22 -4.58 9.08
N TYR A 120 6.64 -3.92 8.08
CA TYR A 120 6.60 -2.45 8.00
C TYR A 120 5.94 -1.83 9.22
N GLN A 121 4.78 -2.35 9.64
CA GLN A 121 4.04 -1.84 10.80
C GLN A 121 4.85 -1.97 12.09
N SER A 122 5.52 -3.11 12.31
CA SER A 122 6.37 -3.30 13.49
C SER A 122 7.52 -2.30 13.53
N HIS A 123 8.24 -2.09 12.42
CA HIS A 123 9.35 -1.14 12.41
C HIS A 123 8.88 0.32 12.52
N LEU A 124 7.72 0.65 11.95
CA LEU A 124 7.11 1.96 12.12
C LEU A 124 6.77 2.24 13.59
N GLU A 125 6.18 1.26 14.28
CA GLU A 125 5.86 1.34 15.71
C GLU A 125 7.13 1.44 16.57
N ASP A 126 8.14 0.62 16.29
CA ASP A 126 9.43 0.65 17.01
C ASP A 126 10.10 2.04 16.89
N LEU A 127 10.10 2.64 15.69
CA LEU A 127 10.66 3.98 15.46
C LEU A 127 9.82 5.09 16.12
N ALA A 128 8.49 4.97 16.08
CA ALA A 128 7.61 5.91 16.75
C ALA A 128 7.88 5.91 18.26
N ASP A 129 7.98 4.74 18.88
CA ASP A 129 8.30 4.58 20.30
C ASP A 129 9.70 5.13 20.63
N GLU A 130 10.71 4.84 19.81
CA GLU A 130 12.08 5.33 19.98
C GLU A 130 12.15 6.87 19.97
N TYR A 131 11.43 7.51 19.04
CA TYR A 131 11.43 8.96 18.90
C TYR A 131 10.38 9.67 19.77
N GLY A 132 9.60 8.92 20.55
CA GLY A 132 8.53 9.46 21.39
C GLY A 132 7.38 10.08 20.59
N TYR A 133 7.16 9.60 19.37
CA TYR A 133 6.05 10.00 18.51
C TYR A 133 4.79 9.20 18.88
N SER A 134 3.67 9.90 19.01
CA SER A 134 2.36 9.27 19.17
C SER A 134 1.54 9.59 17.94
N PHE A 135 1.00 8.56 17.28
CA PHE A 135 -0.02 8.74 16.27
C PHE A 135 -1.26 9.32 16.98
N GLU A 136 -1.48 10.64 16.90
CA GLU A 136 -2.70 11.27 17.43
C GLU A 136 -3.94 10.67 16.75
N GLN A 137 -5.00 10.40 17.54
CA GLN A 137 -6.28 9.83 17.08
C GLN A 137 -7.22 10.87 16.47
#